data_AF-A0A529FJB6-F1
#
_entry.id   AF-A0A529FJB6-F1
#
_cell.length_a   1.000
_cell.length_b   1.000
_cell.length_c   1.000
_cell.angle_alpha   90.00
_cell.angle_beta   90.00
_cell.angle_gamma   90.00
#
_symmetry.space_group_name_H-M   'P 1'
#
loop_
_entity.id
_entity.type
_entity.pdbx_description
1 polymer ?
#
loop_
_entity_poly.entity_id
_entity_poly.type
_entity_poly.pdbx_seq_one_letter_code
_entity_poly.pdbx_strand_id
1 'polypeptide(L)' 'MKALVCRKPGELIFEDRPAPGPPGAGWALVSISHVGICGTDYHIFEGKHPYLAYPRVMG' A
#
# COMPACT_ATOMS: atom_id res chain seq x y z
N MET A 1 4.73 -11.79 -3.29
CA MET A 1 5.15 -10.40 -3.55
C MET A 1 5.23 -9.67 -2.23
N LYS A 2 6.25 -8.82 -2.05
CA LYS A 2 6.38 -7.98 -0.85
C LYS A 2 5.49 -6.75 -0.97
N ALA A 3 4.83 -6.36 0.12
CA ALA A 3 4.04 -5.15 0.22
C ALA A 3 4.39 -4.39 1.51
N LEU A 4 4.50 -3.06 1.42
CA LEU A 4 4.63 -2.20 2.60
C LEU A 4 3.22 -1.85 3.10
N VAL A 5 2.92 -2.22 4.34
CA VAL A 5 1.59 -2.11 4.93
C VAL A 5 1.65 -1.25 6.19
N CYS A 6 0.81 -0.23 6.26
CA CYS A 6 0.53 0.48 7.50
C CYS A 6 -0.57 -0.26 8.25
N ARG A 7 -0.23 -0.94 9.36
CA ARG A 7 -1.21 -1.70 10.15
C ARG A 7 -2.05 -0.82 11.07
N LYS A 8 -1.47 0.27 11.52
CA LYS A 8 -2.05 1.33 12.35
C LYS A 8 -1.12 2.55 12.30
N PRO A 9 -1.57 3.74 12.73
CA PRO A 9 -0.71 4.91 12.80
C PRO A 9 0.62 4.60 13.51
N GLY A 10 1.73 5.00 12.90
CA GLY A 10 3.08 4.78 13.40
C GLY A 10 3.68 3.40 13.11
N GLU A 11 2.95 2.45 12.51
CA GLU A 11 3.43 1.08 12.28
C GLU A 11 3.39 0.68 10.79
N LEU A 12 4.58 0.69 10.18
CA LEU A 12 4.82 0.14 8.85
C LEU A 12 5.50 -1.23 8.95
N ILE A 13 4.99 -2.20 8.21
CA ILE A 13 5.59 -3.53 8.10
C ILE A 13 5.68 -3.97 6.65
N PHE A 14 6.70 -4.77 6.34
CA PHE A 14 6.72 -5.53 5.10
C PHE A 14 6.02 -6.86 5.30
N GLU A 15 5.04 -7.15 4.44
CA GLU A 15 4.35 -8.44 4.41
C GLU A 15 4.62 -9.14 3.08
N ASP A 16 4.81 -10.46 3.13
CA ASP A 16 4.74 -11.30 1.94
C ASP A 16 3.28 -11.68 1.66
N ARG A 17 2.83 -11.41 0.44
CA ARG A 17 1.48 -11.70 -0.04
C ARG A 17 1.53 -12.58 -1.29
N PRO A 18 0.49 -13.37 -1.60
CA PRO A 18 0.41 -14.06 -2.88
C PRO A 18 0.55 -13.07 -4.04
N ALA A 19 1.21 -13.49 -5.12
CA ALA A 19 1.16 -12.70 -6.35
C ALA A 19 -0.29 -12.70 -6.88
N PRO A 20 -0.78 -11.58 -7.46
CA PRO A 20 -2.07 -11.56 -8.11
C PRO A 20 -2.09 -12.58 -9.27
N GLY A 21 -3.26 -13.17 -9.50
CA GLY A 21 -3.49 -14.00 -10.69
C GLY A 21 -3.57 -13.17 -11.97
N PRO A 22 -3.90 -13.80 -13.12
CA PRO A 22 -4.15 -13.10 -14.36
C PRO A 22 -5.18 -11.97 -14.18
N PRO A 23 -4.93 -10.76 -14.71
CA PRO A 23 -5.87 -9.66 -14.58
C PRO A 23 -7.15 -9.95 -15.35
N GLY A 24 -8.28 -9.48 -14.83
CA GLY A 24 -9.56 -9.54 -15.55
C GLY A 24 -9.58 -8.64 -16.79
N ALA A 25 -10.62 -8.76 -17.62
CA ALA A 25 -10.78 -7.92 -18.80
C ALA A 25 -10.76 -6.42 -18.44
N GLY A 26 -9.94 -5.64 -19.17
CA GLY A 26 -9.77 -4.20 -18.94
C GLY A 26 -8.74 -3.84 -17.87
N TRP A 27 -8.07 -4.82 -17.24
CA TRP A 27 -7.03 -4.61 -16.24
C TRP A 27 -5.65 -5.04 -16.77
N ALA A 28 -4.60 -4.42 -16.25
CA ALA A 28 -3.22 -4.80 -16.53
C ALA A 28 -2.50 -5.18 -15.23
N LEU A 29 -1.67 -6.23 -15.31
CA LEU A 29 -0.77 -6.59 -14.21
C LEU A 29 0.50 -5.75 -14.32
N VAL A 30 0.82 -4.99 -13.26
CA VAL A 30 1.98 -4.09 -13.22
C VAL A 30 3.00 -4.59 -12.20
N SER A 31 4.24 -4.77 -12.65
CA SER A 31 5.38 -5.02 -11.75
C SER A 31 5.97 -3.68 -11.31
N ILE A 32 5.72 -3.31 -10.05
CA ILE A 32 6.22 -2.05 -9.47
C ILE A 32 7.75 -2.12 -9.34
N SER A 33 8.46 -1.16 -9.93
CA SER A 33 9.92 -1.05 -9.84
C SER A 33 10.37 -0.05 -8.76
N HIS A 34 9.66 1.07 -8.64
CA HIS A 34 9.97 2.16 -7.72
C HIS A 34 8.66 2.79 -7.20
N VAL A 35 8.70 3.35 -5.99
CA VAL A 35 7.58 4.05 -5.36
C VAL A 35 8.10 5.38 -4.82
N GLY A 36 7.40 6.47 -5.15
CA GLY A 36 7.63 7.79 -4.56
C GLY A 36 6.82 7.97 -3.28
N ILE A 37 7.27 8.86 -2.40
CA ILE A 37 6.57 9.21 -1.16
C ILE A 37 6.25 10.70 -1.19
N CYS A 38 5.04 11.06 -0.77
CA CYS A 38 4.59 12.44 -0.66
C CYS A 38 3.91 12.72 0.70
N GLY A 39 3.42 13.94 0.90
CA GLY A 39 2.76 14.34 2.15
C GLY A 39 1.54 13.47 2.54
N THR A 40 0.82 12.92 1.57
CA THR A 40 -0.32 12.04 1.82
C THR A 40 0.10 10.77 2.56
N ASP A 41 1.24 10.19 2.19
CA ASP A 41 1.79 9.01 2.85
C ASP A 41 2.12 9.29 4.31
N TYR A 42 2.67 10.47 4.59
CA TYR A 42 2.92 10.92 5.98
C TYR A 42 1.61 11.08 6.75
N HIS A 43 0.58 11.72 6.18
CA HIS A 43 -0.71 11.86 6.85
C HIS A 43 -1.37 10.51 7.14
N ILE A 44 -1.19 9.52 6.25
CA ILE A 44 -1.61 8.13 6.50
C ILE A 44 -0.79 7.53 7.63
N PHE A 45 0.54 7.61 7.58
CA PHE A 45 1.38 7.06 8.63
C PHE A 45 1.09 7.66 10.01
N GLU A 46 0.81 8.96 10.08
CA GLU A 46 0.49 9.67 11.33
C GLU A 46 -0.95 9.48 11.83
N GLY A 47 -1.83 8.83 11.06
CA GLY A 47 -3.24 8.68 11.46
C GLY A 47 -4.10 9.93 11.27
N LYS A 48 -3.63 10.93 10.51
CA LYS A 48 -4.32 12.21 10.30
C LYS A 48 -5.26 12.20 9.10
N HIS A 49 -5.21 11.17 8.25
CA HIS A 49 -6.04 11.09 7.06
C HIS A 49 -7.47 10.59 7.40
N PRO A 50 -8.52 11.42 7.27
CA PRO A 50 -9.84 11.15 7.89
C PRO A 50 -10.67 10.05 7.20
N TYR A 51 -10.35 9.69 5.95
CA TYR A 51 -11.16 8.78 5.13
C TYR A 51 -10.53 7.40 4.90
N LEU A 52 -9.45 7.05 5.60
CA LEU A 52 -8.70 5.83 5.32
C LEU A 52 -8.77 4.82 6.47
N ALA A 53 -8.90 3.55 6.10
CA ALA A 53 -8.93 2.42 7.02
C ALA A 53 -7.57 1.72 7.04
N TYR A 54 -7.18 1.28 8.23
CA TYR A 54 -6.05 0.37 8.43
C TYR A 54 -6.56 -1.07 8.56
N PRO A 55 -5.78 -2.09 8.17
CA PRO A 55 -4.46 -2.01 7.56
C PRO A 55 -4.52 -1.59 6.08
N ARG A 56 -3.48 -0.91 5.58
CA ARG A 56 -3.44 -0.41 4.19
C ARG A 56 -2.05 -0.57 3.56
N VAL A 57 -2.03 -0.99 2.30
CA VAL A 57 -0.81 -0.95 1.47
C VAL A 57 -0.49 0.51 1.13
N MET A 58 0.75 0.92 1.35
CA MET A 58 1.23 2.28 1.09
C MET A 58 1.57 2.50 -0.40
N GLY A 59 1.59 3.77 -0.83
CA GLY A 59 1.80 4.18 -2.22
C GLY A 59 0.54 4.72 -2.89
#